data_AF-A0A8J4Y1I8-F1
#
_entry.id   AF-A0A8J4Y1I8-F1
#
_cell.length_a   1.000
_cell.length_b   1.000
_cell.length_c   1.000
_cell.angle_alpha   90.00
_cell.angle_beta   90.00
_cell.angle_gamma   90.00
#
_symmetry.space_group_name_H-M   'P 1'
#
loop_
_entity.id
_entity.type
_entity.pdbx_description
1 polymer ?
#
loop_
_entity_poly.entity_id
_entity_poly.type
_entity_poly.pdbx_seq_one_letter_code
_entity_poly.pdbx_strand_id
1 'polypeptide(L)'
;MHTKRWVPRYGYRKIEAEKEKNWVKEVPGNADPYEDQFAKAAEMKKESIAKNEFQRLRNIAKSNKIKVPNVGVTGNEYASKKELNVAMHYAKNATASKGKFQPDLPNEKKAKGFGKKRKMEMTTGSGQAEKKRNIEVLEKMDKPHLNLDGAIHKEIRDDNVARDLDRKGGKVYGRRSKMGGRHRTKSDHKALKLGKGFKGKGKEHQGKPKSVPRKKTGAPNKMQGKGRPAGKGQMTGKGKGK
;
A
#
# COMPACT_ATOMS: atom_id res chain seq x y z
N MET A 1 48.56 3.12 3.01
CA MET A 1 49.23 2.09 3.85
C MET A 1 48.18 1.27 4.58
N HIS A 2 48.24 -0.07 4.50
CA HIS A 2 47.29 -0.95 5.19
C HIS A 2 47.79 -1.23 6.61
N THR A 3 46.97 -0.94 7.63
CA THR A 3 47.30 -1.26 9.02
C THR A 3 47.20 -2.77 9.24
N LYS A 4 48.26 -3.40 9.79
CA LYS A 4 48.32 -4.85 10.11
C LYS A 4 47.40 -5.29 11.27
N ARG A 5 46.71 -4.36 11.93
CA ARG A 5 45.76 -4.63 13.02
C ARG A 5 44.34 -4.82 12.49
N TRP A 6 43.61 -5.80 13.03
CA TRP A 6 42.20 -6.01 12.72
C TRP A 6 41.35 -4.86 13.31
N VAL A 7 40.51 -4.24 12.48
CA VAL A 7 39.63 -3.14 12.87
C VAL A 7 38.18 -3.57 12.63
N PRO A 8 37.28 -3.44 13.63
CA PRO A 8 35.88 -3.80 13.48
C PRO A 8 35.16 -2.88 12.46
N ARG A 9 34.15 -3.39 11.76
CA ARG A 9 33.40 -2.59 10.76
C ARG A 9 32.62 -1.42 11.35
N TYR A 10 32.12 -1.58 12.57
CA TYR A 10 31.34 -0.59 13.31
C TYR A 10 31.76 -0.62 14.79
N GLY A 11 31.53 0.47 15.51
CA GLY A 11 31.81 0.57 16.94
C GLY A 11 33.20 1.12 17.27
N TYR A 12 33.82 0.55 18.31
CA TYR A 12 35.00 1.10 18.96
C TYR A 12 36.22 1.18 18.01
N ARG A 13 36.96 2.30 18.06
CA ARG A 13 38.17 2.62 17.27
C ARG A 13 38.02 2.69 15.75
N LYS A 14 36.81 2.48 15.21
CA LYS A 14 36.55 2.59 13.76
C LYS A 14 36.73 4.02 13.25
N ILE A 15 36.30 5.02 14.03
CA ILE A 15 36.42 6.44 13.65
C ILE A 15 37.90 6.87 13.63
N GLU A 16 38.68 6.47 14.62
CA GLU A 16 40.14 6.73 14.69
C GLU A 16 40.85 6.09 13.50
N ALA A 17 40.57 4.81 13.23
CA ALA A 17 41.14 4.10 12.08
C ALA A 17 40.71 4.70 10.72
N GLU A 18 39.50 5.24 10.59
CA GLU A 18 39.07 5.97 9.38
C GLU A 18 39.79 7.30 9.21
N LYS A 19 40.08 8.03 10.30
CA LYS A 19 40.88 9.25 10.25
C LYS A 19 42.34 8.95 9.87
N GLU A 20 42.95 7.94 10.50
CA GLU A 20 44.31 7.47 10.17
C GLU A 20 44.40 6.99 8.71
N LYS A 21 43.37 6.29 8.21
CA LYS A 21 43.34 5.79 6.84
C LYS A 21 43.10 6.91 5.82
N ASN A 22 42.17 7.81 6.12
CA ASN A 22 41.75 8.88 5.23
C ASN A 22 42.37 10.22 5.65
N TRP A 23 43.65 10.23 6.01
CA TRP A 23 44.36 11.44 6.39
C TRP A 23 44.57 12.39 5.20
N VAL A 24 44.63 11.85 3.98
CA VAL A 24 44.60 12.58 2.71
C VAL A 24 43.46 12.01 1.86
N LYS A 25 42.67 12.90 1.27
CA LYS A 25 41.60 12.54 0.35
C LYS A 25 41.83 13.25 -0.98
N GLU A 26 41.94 12.48 -2.05
CA GLU A 26 42.10 13.02 -3.39
C GLU A 26 40.85 13.82 -3.78
N VAL A 27 41.07 15.05 -4.25
CA VAL A 27 40.00 15.91 -4.75
C VAL A 27 39.71 15.49 -6.19
N PRO A 28 38.46 15.13 -6.53
CA PRO A 28 38.08 14.84 -7.91
C PRO A 28 38.34 16.05 -8.79
N GLY A 29 38.87 15.88 -10.01
CA GLY A 29 39.20 17.00 -10.92
C GLY A 29 38.00 17.86 -11.38
N ASN A 30 36.77 17.43 -11.09
CA ASN A 30 35.52 18.15 -11.34
C ASN A 30 34.89 18.76 -10.07
N ALA A 31 35.55 18.63 -8.91
CA ALA A 31 35.08 19.22 -7.66
C ALA A 31 35.50 20.69 -7.57
N ASP A 32 34.67 21.49 -6.89
CA ASP A 32 34.97 22.90 -6.63
C ASP A 32 36.24 23.01 -5.77
N PRO A 33 37.27 23.78 -6.21
CA PRO A 33 38.50 24.01 -5.44
C PRO A 33 38.27 24.60 -4.03
N TYR A 34 37.13 25.26 -3.79
CA TYR A 34 36.80 25.87 -2.50
C TYR A 34 36.02 24.95 -1.54
N GLU A 35 35.67 23.72 -1.94
CA GLU A 35 34.83 22.82 -1.14
C GLU A 35 35.67 21.78 -0.36
N ASP A 36 35.52 21.76 0.97
CA ASP A 36 36.16 20.75 1.83
C ASP A 36 35.53 19.36 1.64
N GLN A 37 36.32 18.45 1.07
CA GLN A 37 35.92 17.07 0.79
C GLN A 37 35.66 16.22 2.05
N PHE A 38 36.19 16.61 3.21
CA PHE A 38 35.90 15.97 4.49
C PHE A 38 34.57 16.43 5.06
N ALA A 39 34.31 17.74 5.06
CA ALA A 39 33.03 18.31 5.46
C ALA A 39 31.89 17.72 4.62
N LYS A 40 32.04 17.69 3.30
CA LYS A 40 31.06 17.07 2.38
C LYS A 40 30.79 15.60 2.68
N ALA A 41 31.82 14.83 2.99
CA ALA A 41 31.65 13.42 3.35
C ALA A 41 30.94 13.24 4.70
N ALA A 42 31.21 14.12 5.66
CA ALA A 42 30.51 14.13 6.94
C ALA A 42 29.02 14.49 6.77
N GLU A 43 28.71 15.46 5.93
CA GLU A 43 27.34 15.85 5.57
C GLU A 43 26.59 14.73 4.87
N MET A 44 27.16 14.13 3.81
CA MET A 44 26.55 12.98 3.13
C MET A 44 26.30 11.80 4.09
N LYS A 45 27.18 11.58 5.07
CA LYS A 45 26.99 10.55 6.11
C LYS A 45 25.84 10.93 7.04
N LYS A 46 25.75 12.18 7.50
CA LYS A 46 24.63 12.69 8.31
C LYS A 46 23.31 12.56 7.56
N GLU A 47 23.26 12.93 6.29
CA GLU A 47 22.09 12.79 5.42
C GLU A 47 21.68 11.32 5.25
N SER A 48 22.63 10.43 5.04
CA SER A 48 22.37 8.98 4.93
C SER A 48 21.78 8.40 6.23
N ILE A 49 22.29 8.84 7.38
CA ILE A 49 21.76 8.48 8.70
C ILE A 49 20.34 9.05 8.88
N ALA A 50 20.14 10.34 8.56
CA ALA A 50 18.85 11.00 8.65
C ALA A 50 17.79 10.35 7.75
N LYS A 51 18.16 9.96 6.52
CA LYS A 51 17.29 9.23 5.59
C LYS A 51 16.86 7.88 6.17
N ASN A 52 17.78 7.17 6.81
CA ASN A 52 17.47 5.90 7.46
C ASN A 52 16.53 6.09 8.65
N GLU A 53 16.81 7.05 9.54
CA GLU A 53 15.95 7.32 10.69
C GLU A 53 14.55 7.80 10.26
N PHE A 54 14.49 8.65 9.24
CA PHE A 54 13.21 9.06 8.65
C PHE A 54 12.42 7.87 8.10
N GLN A 55 13.09 6.94 7.41
CA GLN A 55 12.44 5.73 6.92
C GLN A 55 12.01 4.81 8.08
N ARG A 56 12.80 4.72 9.15
CA ARG A 56 12.46 3.99 10.39
C ARG A 56 11.19 4.56 11.02
N LEU A 57 11.15 5.87 11.24
CA LEU A 57 9.98 6.58 11.77
C LEU A 57 8.74 6.40 10.89
N ARG A 58 8.91 6.47 9.57
CA ARG A 58 7.83 6.20 8.61
C ARG A 58 7.31 4.77 8.70
N ASN A 59 8.19 3.79 8.86
CA ASN A 59 7.80 2.38 9.01
C ASN A 59 7.08 2.14 10.34
N ILE A 60 7.56 2.73 11.45
CA ILE A 60 6.92 2.69 12.77
C ILE A 60 5.52 3.33 12.70
N ALA A 61 5.40 4.49 12.06
CA ALA A 61 4.11 5.14 11.86
C ALA A 61 3.13 4.25 11.07
N LYS A 62 3.62 3.59 10.00
CA LYS A 62 2.81 2.65 9.21
C LYS A 62 2.39 1.42 10.01
N SER A 63 3.27 0.81 10.80
CA SER A 63 2.95 -0.36 11.62
C SER A 63 1.92 -0.01 12.69
N ASN A 64 2.09 1.14 13.34
CA ASN A 64 1.24 1.61 14.42
C ASN A 64 -0.04 2.31 13.92
N LYS A 65 -0.20 2.45 12.59
CA LYS A 65 -1.32 3.15 11.93
C LYS A 65 -1.53 4.58 12.47
N ILE A 66 -0.43 5.20 12.90
CA ILE A 66 -0.42 6.58 13.37
C ILE A 66 -0.59 7.48 12.15
N LYS A 67 -1.57 8.40 12.20
CA LYS A 67 -1.79 9.39 11.13
C LYS A 67 -0.70 10.45 11.25
N VAL A 68 0.37 10.31 10.47
CA VAL A 68 1.41 11.33 10.37
C VAL A 68 0.92 12.40 9.39
N PRO A 69 0.83 13.68 9.81
CA PRO A 69 0.46 14.74 8.91
C PRO A 69 1.58 14.93 7.88
N ASN A 70 1.21 14.88 6.60
CA ASN A 70 2.15 14.90 5.47
C ASN A 70 2.53 16.35 5.11
N VAL A 71 2.90 17.15 6.11
CA VAL A 71 3.18 18.59 5.95
C VAL A 71 4.65 18.78 5.56
N GLY A 72 4.88 19.36 4.39
CA GLY A 72 6.12 20.06 4.04
C GLY A 72 7.30 19.21 3.57
N VAL A 73 7.45 17.94 3.96
CA VAL A 73 8.65 17.16 3.59
C VAL A 73 8.29 16.00 2.67
N THR A 74 8.41 16.30 1.38
CA THR A 74 8.56 15.38 0.24
C THR A 74 7.54 14.24 0.16
N GLY A 75 6.53 14.45 -0.68
CA GLY A 75 5.85 13.33 -1.31
C GLY A 75 6.89 12.43 -1.95
N ASN A 76 6.76 11.12 -1.72
CA ASN A 76 7.47 10.12 -2.50
C ASN A 76 7.31 10.48 -3.99
N GLU A 77 8.36 10.45 -4.82
CA GLU A 77 8.28 10.77 -6.27
C GLU A 77 7.10 10.06 -6.93
N TYR A 78 6.81 8.84 -6.45
CA TYR A 78 5.60 8.08 -6.75
C TYR A 78 4.68 8.05 -5.52
N ALA A 79 3.84 9.09 -5.39
CA ALA A 79 2.77 9.09 -4.39
C ALA A 79 1.72 8.03 -4.75
N SER A 80 1.25 7.28 -3.76
CA SER A 80 0.20 6.29 -4.00
C SER A 80 -1.07 6.99 -4.47
N LYS A 81 -1.88 6.34 -5.33
CA LYS A 81 -3.21 6.84 -5.73
C LYS A 81 -4.04 7.32 -4.53
N LYS A 82 -3.94 6.65 -3.37
CA LYS A 82 -4.66 7.06 -2.15
C LYS A 82 -4.13 8.39 -1.60
N GLU A 83 -2.82 8.56 -1.56
CA GLU A 83 -2.16 9.78 -1.06
C GLU A 83 -2.47 10.96 -1.97
N LEU A 84 -2.44 10.77 -3.29
CA LEU A 84 -2.83 11.79 -4.27
C LEU A 84 -4.29 12.24 -4.09
N ASN A 85 -5.23 11.29 -3.91
CA ASN A 85 -6.63 11.63 -3.65
C ASN A 85 -6.81 12.40 -2.32
N VAL A 86 -6.03 12.04 -1.29
CA VAL A 86 -6.05 12.75 0.00
C VAL A 86 -5.48 14.15 -0.16
N ALA A 87 -4.35 14.31 -0.85
CA ALA A 87 -3.73 15.60 -1.12
C ALA A 87 -4.65 16.53 -1.93
N MET A 88 -5.28 16.02 -3.00
CA MET A 88 -6.29 16.77 -3.77
C MET A 88 -7.44 17.25 -2.87
N HIS A 89 -7.94 16.39 -1.97
CA HIS A 89 -8.99 16.76 -1.03
C HIS A 89 -8.53 17.85 -0.04
N TYR A 90 -7.31 17.76 0.48
CA TYR A 90 -6.75 18.81 1.34
C TYR A 90 -6.55 20.13 0.60
N ALA A 91 -6.00 20.09 -0.62
CA ALA A 91 -5.78 21.28 -1.44
C ALA A 91 -7.09 22.03 -1.78
N LYS A 92 -8.15 21.29 -2.16
CA LYS A 92 -9.48 21.88 -2.39
C LYS A 92 -10.08 22.51 -1.13
N ASN A 93 -9.84 21.96 0.05
CA ASN A 93 -10.35 22.53 1.30
C ASN A 93 -9.48 23.66 1.87
N ALA A 94 -8.19 23.69 1.53
CA ALA A 94 -7.24 24.70 2.00
C ALA A 94 -7.38 26.04 1.26
N THR A 95 -8.04 26.05 0.11
CA THR A 95 -8.36 27.29 -0.59
C THR A 95 -9.46 28.05 0.17
N ALA A 96 -9.37 29.38 0.20
CA ALA A 96 -10.29 30.24 0.98
C ALA A 96 -11.77 29.98 0.66
N SER A 97 -12.09 29.68 -0.60
CA SER A 97 -13.42 29.33 -1.09
C SER A 97 -13.80 27.86 -0.95
N LYS A 98 -12.97 27.03 -0.28
CA LYS A 98 -13.15 25.58 -0.11
C LYS A 98 -13.42 24.82 -1.42
N GLY A 99 -12.80 25.25 -2.52
CA GLY A 99 -12.98 24.59 -3.81
C GLY A 99 -14.22 25.05 -4.59
N LYS A 100 -14.99 26.03 -4.11
CA LYS A 100 -16.25 26.47 -4.74
C LYS A 100 -16.05 27.14 -6.11
N PHE A 101 -14.90 27.78 -6.32
CA PHE A 101 -14.57 28.52 -7.55
C PHE A 101 -13.55 27.77 -8.43
N GLN A 102 -13.20 26.54 -8.07
CA GLN A 102 -12.25 25.71 -8.79
C GLN A 102 -13.02 24.74 -9.69
N PRO A 103 -12.77 24.72 -11.01
CA PRO A 103 -13.45 23.77 -11.90
C PRO A 103 -13.04 22.34 -11.57
N ASP A 104 -14.00 21.41 -11.59
CA ASP A 104 -13.74 19.98 -11.41
C ASP A 104 -13.15 19.37 -12.69
N LEU A 105 -12.19 18.46 -12.53
CA LEU A 105 -11.63 17.73 -13.68
C LEU A 105 -12.63 16.69 -14.22
N PRO A 106 -12.56 16.34 -15.51
CA PRO A 106 -13.40 15.29 -16.07
C PRO A 106 -13.17 13.97 -15.33
N ASN A 107 -14.26 13.30 -14.94
CA ASN A 107 -14.27 12.07 -14.13
C ASN A 107 -13.66 12.19 -12.73
N GLU A 108 -13.55 13.41 -12.19
CA GLU A 108 -13.15 13.59 -10.81
C GLU A 108 -14.22 13.05 -9.85
N LYS A 109 -13.77 12.31 -8.83
CA LYS A 109 -14.67 11.86 -7.76
C LYS A 109 -14.95 13.02 -6.83
N LYS A 110 -16.22 13.44 -6.77
CA LYS A 110 -16.68 14.43 -5.79
C LYS A 110 -16.23 14.04 -4.38
N ALA A 111 -15.54 14.97 -3.73
CA ALA A 111 -15.13 14.85 -2.34
C ALA A 111 -16.36 14.69 -1.43
N LYS A 112 -16.58 13.50 -0.87
CA LYS A 112 -17.40 13.36 0.34
C LYS A 112 -16.53 13.89 1.47
N GLY A 113 -16.95 14.98 2.12
CA GLY A 113 -16.16 15.72 3.13
C GLY A 113 -15.54 14.84 4.22
N PHE A 114 -14.67 15.44 5.05
CA PHE A 114 -13.81 14.77 6.05
C PHE A 114 -14.56 13.98 7.15
N GLY A 115 -15.27 12.90 6.80
CA GLY A 115 -16.03 12.05 7.70
C GLY A 115 -17.12 12.78 8.50
N LYS A 116 -18.00 12.02 9.15
CA LYS A 116 -18.87 12.57 10.19
C LYS A 116 -18.01 12.74 11.44
N LYS A 117 -17.59 13.95 11.77
CA LYS A 117 -17.01 14.23 13.10
C LYS A 117 -18.07 13.87 14.15
N ARG A 118 -17.66 13.27 15.27
CA ARG A 118 -18.59 13.04 16.40
C ARG A 118 -19.15 14.40 16.80
N LYS A 119 -20.48 14.51 16.86
CA LYS A 119 -21.12 15.60 17.57
C LYS A 119 -20.89 15.31 19.04
N MET A 120 -20.03 16.09 19.68
CA MET A 120 -19.85 15.99 21.13
C MET A 120 -21.08 16.66 21.74
N GLU A 121 -21.86 15.86 22.47
CA GLU A 121 -22.95 16.38 23.28
C GLU A 121 -22.36 17.23 24.41
N MET A 122 -23.04 18.29 24.83
CA MET A 122 -22.61 19.07 25.98
C MET A 122 -22.66 18.21 27.26
N THR A 123 -21.73 18.47 28.19
CA THR A 123 -21.64 17.74 29.48
C THR A 123 -22.88 17.94 30.33
N THR A 124 -23.50 19.11 30.25
CA THR A 124 -24.78 19.43 30.88
C THR A 124 -25.86 19.53 29.82
N GLY A 125 -26.88 18.68 29.91
CA GLY A 125 -28.03 18.64 29.00
C GLY A 125 -29.36 18.79 29.74
N SER A 126 -30.47 18.52 29.06
CA SER A 126 -31.76 18.38 29.75
C SER A 126 -31.76 17.10 30.58
N GLY A 127 -32.24 17.16 31.83
CA GLY A 127 -32.22 16.02 32.75
C GLY A 127 -32.94 14.76 32.22
N GLN A 128 -33.92 14.94 31.32
CA GLN A 128 -34.59 13.83 30.63
C GLN A 128 -33.66 13.10 29.64
N ALA A 129 -32.81 13.84 28.91
CA ALA A 129 -31.84 13.24 28.01
C ALA A 129 -30.74 12.51 28.78
N GLU A 130 -30.31 13.06 29.92
CA GLU A 130 -29.33 12.42 30.82
C GLU A 130 -29.90 11.14 31.44
N LYS A 131 -31.12 11.17 31.98
CA LYS A 131 -31.80 9.97 32.50
C LYS A 131 -31.90 8.86 31.45
N LYS A 132 -32.30 9.19 30.21
CA LYS A 132 -32.37 8.22 29.11
C LYS A 132 -31.01 7.59 28.79
N ARG A 133 -29.94 8.39 28.72
CA ARG A 133 -28.57 7.89 28.50
C ARG A 133 -28.12 6.96 29.63
N ASN A 134 -28.42 7.33 30.88
CA ASN A 134 -28.03 6.55 32.05
C ASN A 134 -28.76 5.19 32.08
N ILE A 135 -30.06 5.16 31.75
CA ILE A 135 -30.84 3.92 31.63
C ILE A 135 -30.30 3.06 30.48
N GLU A 136 -30.00 3.64 29.32
CA GLU A 136 -29.41 2.90 28.18
C GLU A 136 -28.06 2.27 28.55
N VAL A 137 -27.24 2.94 29.36
CA VAL A 137 -25.97 2.39 29.87
C VAL A 137 -26.23 1.25 30.85
N LEU A 138 -27.18 1.40 31.77
CA LEU A 138 -27.56 0.35 32.72
C LEU A 138 -28.09 -0.89 32.00
N GLU A 139 -28.98 -0.74 31.03
CA GLU A 139 -29.51 -1.85 30.22
C GLU A 139 -28.41 -2.61 29.48
N LYS A 140 -27.36 -1.91 29.02
CA LYS A 140 -26.19 -2.53 28.38
C LYS A 140 -25.26 -3.26 29.36
N MET A 141 -25.28 -2.90 30.65
CA MET A 141 -24.47 -3.53 31.69
C MET A 141 -25.19 -4.75 32.29
N ASP A 142 -26.49 -4.65 32.51
CA ASP A 142 -27.30 -5.68 33.18
C ASP A 142 -27.39 -6.98 32.36
N LYS A 143 -27.41 -6.88 31.02
CA LYS A 143 -27.52 -8.04 30.13
C LYS A 143 -26.45 -7.98 29.05
N PRO A 144 -25.69 -9.07 28.81
CA PRO A 144 -24.80 -9.13 27.66
C PRO A 144 -25.65 -9.05 26.38
N HIS A 145 -25.50 -7.97 25.62
CA HIS A 145 -26.19 -7.81 24.35
C HIS A 145 -25.75 -8.90 23.36
N LEU A 146 -26.71 -9.72 22.90
CA LEU A 146 -26.46 -10.71 21.85
C LEU A 146 -26.44 -10.00 20.49
N ASN A 147 -25.26 -9.91 19.88
CA ASN A 147 -25.12 -9.40 18.52
C ASN A 147 -25.57 -10.47 17.51
N LEU A 148 -26.88 -10.59 17.30
CA LEU A 148 -27.48 -11.54 16.35
C LEU A 148 -26.89 -11.40 14.95
N ASP A 149 -26.79 -10.17 14.44
CA ASP A 149 -26.15 -9.90 13.14
C ASP A 149 -24.68 -10.36 13.08
N GLY A 150 -23.95 -10.21 14.19
CA GLY A 150 -22.57 -10.68 14.30
C GLY A 150 -22.49 -12.20 14.27
N ALA A 151 -23.42 -12.88 14.95
CA ALA A 151 -23.54 -14.34 14.96
C ALA A 151 -23.91 -14.89 13.58
N ILE A 152 -24.93 -14.33 12.93
CA ILE A 152 -25.37 -14.71 11.57
C ILE A 152 -24.24 -14.50 10.56
N HIS A 153 -23.53 -13.37 10.61
CA HIS A 153 -22.39 -13.14 9.71
C HIS A 153 -21.23 -14.12 9.94
N LYS A 154 -21.04 -14.58 11.18
CA LYS A 154 -20.03 -15.58 11.52
C LYS A 154 -20.43 -16.96 10.98
N GLU A 155 -21.69 -17.35 11.17
CA GLU A 155 -22.24 -18.59 10.63
C GLU A 155 -22.18 -18.64 9.10
N ILE A 156 -22.65 -17.59 8.42
CA ILE A 156 -22.55 -17.47 6.96
C ILE A 156 -21.09 -17.58 6.50
N ARG A 157 -20.14 -17.04 7.26
CA ARG A 157 -18.72 -17.14 6.93
C ARG A 157 -18.21 -18.57 7.08
N ASP A 158 -18.54 -19.22 8.19
CA ASP A 158 -18.09 -20.57 8.49
C ASP A 158 -18.68 -21.57 7.48
N ASP A 159 -19.95 -21.41 7.10
CA ASP A 159 -20.62 -22.15 6.01
C ASP A 159 -19.92 -21.98 4.65
N ASN A 160 -19.60 -20.74 4.29
CA ASN A 160 -18.90 -20.45 3.04
C ASN A 160 -17.49 -21.06 3.02
N VAL A 161 -16.82 -21.09 4.18
CA VAL A 161 -15.50 -21.74 4.33
C VAL A 161 -15.64 -23.26 4.21
N ALA A 162 -16.65 -23.86 4.84
CA ALA A 162 -16.92 -25.29 4.78
C ALA A 162 -17.21 -25.76 3.35
N ARG A 163 -18.11 -25.08 2.62
CA ARG A 163 -18.41 -25.39 1.20
C ARG A 163 -17.19 -25.27 0.30
N ASP A 164 -16.30 -24.33 0.58
CA ASP A 164 -15.06 -24.17 -0.19
C ASP A 164 -14.02 -25.25 0.10
N LEU A 165 -14.01 -25.80 1.32
CA LEU A 165 -13.16 -26.93 1.71
C LEU A 165 -13.64 -28.23 1.05
N ASP A 166 -14.97 -28.44 1.04
CA ASP A 166 -15.61 -29.58 0.41
C ASP A 166 -15.34 -29.61 -1.11
N ARG A 167 -15.56 -28.47 -1.79
CA ARG A 167 -15.26 -28.32 -3.23
C ARG A 167 -13.77 -28.50 -3.57
N LYS A 168 -12.85 -28.33 -2.61
CA LYS A 168 -11.40 -28.47 -2.81
C LYS A 168 -10.83 -29.81 -2.31
N GLY A 169 -11.68 -30.78 -1.97
CA GLY A 169 -11.25 -32.13 -1.60
C GLY A 169 -10.49 -32.17 -0.26
N GLY A 170 -10.92 -31.39 0.73
CA GLY A 170 -10.53 -31.61 2.13
C GLY A 170 -9.06 -31.34 2.51
N LYS A 171 -8.21 -30.86 1.59
CA LYS A 171 -6.80 -30.58 1.90
C LYS A 171 -6.66 -29.33 2.78
N VAL A 172 -6.63 -29.55 4.10
CA VAL A 172 -6.31 -28.55 5.13
C VAL A 172 -4.81 -28.30 5.13
N TYR A 173 -4.27 -27.66 4.09
CA TYR A 173 -2.92 -27.11 4.20
C TYR A 173 -2.98 -25.91 5.12
N GLY A 174 -2.26 -26.01 6.25
CA GLY A 174 -2.11 -24.99 7.29
C GLY A 174 -2.02 -23.59 6.70
N ARG A 175 -3.12 -22.85 6.81
CA ARG A 175 -3.30 -21.56 6.15
C ARG A 175 -2.59 -20.44 6.90
N ARG A 176 -1.26 -20.48 6.99
CA ARG A 176 -0.46 -19.30 7.32
C ARG A 176 0.24 -18.84 6.06
N SER A 177 -0.11 -17.66 5.56
CA SER A 177 0.65 -17.02 4.49
C SER A 177 2.11 -16.92 4.92
N LYS A 178 3.07 -16.95 3.99
CA LYS A 178 4.51 -16.68 4.27
C LYS A 178 4.75 -15.40 5.09
N MET A 179 3.79 -14.49 5.11
CA MET A 179 3.83 -13.20 5.82
C MET A 179 3.03 -13.17 7.14
N GLY A 180 2.64 -14.33 7.69
CA GLY A 180 2.08 -14.43 9.05
C GLY A 180 0.58 -14.17 9.21
N GLY A 181 -0.25 -14.23 8.17
CA GLY A 181 -1.71 -14.09 8.24
C GLY A 181 -2.49 -15.34 7.78
N ARG A 182 -3.78 -15.45 8.15
CA ARG A 182 -4.67 -16.50 7.64
C ARG A 182 -4.84 -16.36 6.12
N HIS A 183 -4.53 -17.41 5.35
CA HIS A 183 -4.72 -17.42 3.90
C HIS A 183 -6.22 -17.38 3.55
N ARG A 184 -6.70 -16.24 3.02
CA ARG A 184 -8.11 -16.01 2.67
C ARG A 184 -8.41 -16.60 1.29
N THR A 185 -9.51 -17.34 1.17
CA THR A 185 -9.98 -17.84 -0.14
C THR A 185 -10.62 -16.73 -0.97
N LYS A 186 -10.82 -16.99 -2.27
CA LYS A 186 -11.50 -16.04 -3.18
C LYS A 186 -12.93 -15.73 -2.71
N SER A 187 -13.58 -16.67 -2.00
CA SER A 187 -14.87 -16.50 -1.32
C SER A 187 -14.79 -15.60 -0.09
N ASP A 188 -13.78 -15.76 0.78
CA ASP A 188 -13.50 -14.84 1.90
C ASP A 188 -13.35 -13.41 1.40
N HIS A 189 -12.64 -13.22 0.28
CA HIS A 189 -12.49 -11.91 -0.35
C HIS A 189 -13.81 -11.34 -0.90
N LYS A 190 -14.75 -12.21 -1.34
CA LYS A 190 -16.08 -11.80 -1.84
C LYS A 190 -17.03 -11.46 -0.68
N ALA A 191 -17.02 -12.24 0.40
CA ALA A 191 -17.80 -12.01 1.61
C ALA A 191 -17.36 -10.72 2.34
N LEU A 192 -16.05 -10.47 2.44
CA LEU A 192 -15.52 -9.22 3.01
C LEU A 192 -15.83 -7.98 2.17
N LYS A 193 -16.08 -8.15 0.87
CA LYS A 193 -16.51 -7.05 -0.04
C LYS A 193 -17.99 -6.70 0.15
N LEU A 194 -18.80 -7.63 0.65
CA LEU A 194 -20.20 -7.42 1.02
C LEU A 194 -20.34 -6.80 2.42
N GLY A 195 -19.43 -7.11 3.36
CA GLY A 195 -19.50 -6.68 4.76
C GLY A 195 -19.13 -5.22 5.09
N LYS A 196 -18.97 -4.34 4.10
CA LYS A 196 -18.82 -2.89 4.35
C LYS A 196 -19.63 -2.06 3.36
N GLY A 197 -20.90 -1.83 3.70
CA GLY A 197 -21.66 -0.68 3.22
C GLY A 197 -22.30 -0.80 1.83
N PHE A 198 -22.70 -2.00 1.39
CA PHE A 198 -23.54 -2.11 0.20
C PHE A 198 -25.00 -1.84 0.57
N LYS A 199 -25.36 -0.55 0.69
CA LYS A 199 -26.74 -0.12 0.42
C LYS A 199 -27.04 -0.58 -1.01
N GLY A 200 -27.96 -1.53 -1.12
CA GLY A 200 -28.37 -2.13 -2.39
C GLY A 200 -28.66 -1.05 -3.43
N LYS A 201 -27.83 -1.00 -4.47
CA LYS A 201 -28.29 -0.60 -5.79
C LYS A 201 -28.57 -1.91 -6.50
N GLY A 202 -29.84 -2.30 -6.52
CA GLY A 202 -30.32 -3.36 -7.40
C GLY A 202 -29.90 -3.01 -8.82
N LYS A 203 -28.98 -3.79 -9.39
CA LYS A 203 -28.89 -3.92 -10.83
C LYS A 203 -29.71 -5.14 -11.16
N GLU A 204 -30.96 -4.85 -11.49
CA GLU A 204 -31.85 -5.75 -12.20
C GLU A 204 -31.08 -6.32 -13.40
N HIS A 205 -31.04 -7.65 -13.47
CA HIS A 205 -30.54 -8.37 -14.63
C HIS A 205 -31.53 -8.16 -15.78
N GLN A 206 -31.34 -7.12 -16.58
CA GLN A 206 -31.98 -7.07 -17.89
C GLN A 206 -31.21 -7.98 -18.87
N GLY A 207 -32.01 -8.79 -19.57
CA GLY A 207 -31.59 -9.93 -20.36
C GLY A 207 -30.54 -9.66 -21.42
N LYS A 208 -29.82 -10.73 -21.76
CA LYS A 208 -28.96 -10.82 -22.93
C LYS A 208 -29.77 -10.49 -24.19
N PRO A 209 -29.38 -9.53 -25.05
CA PRO A 209 -29.92 -9.50 -26.40
C PRO A 209 -29.28 -10.63 -27.22
N LYS A 210 -30.15 -11.38 -27.90
CA LYS A 210 -29.83 -12.48 -28.81
C LYS A 210 -28.86 -12.02 -29.90
N SER A 211 -27.83 -12.83 -30.15
CA SER A 211 -26.94 -12.71 -31.30
C SER A 211 -27.71 -12.90 -32.61
N VAL A 212 -27.63 -11.94 -33.52
CA VAL A 212 -28.10 -12.06 -34.90
C VAL A 212 -27.11 -12.93 -35.70
N PRO A 213 -27.56 -13.90 -36.52
CA PRO A 213 -26.67 -14.77 -37.27
C PRO A 213 -26.10 -14.03 -38.50
N ARG A 214 -24.77 -13.88 -38.57
CA ARG A 214 -24.09 -13.31 -39.73
C ARG A 214 -23.89 -14.39 -40.79
N LYS A 215 -24.50 -14.19 -41.96
CA LYS A 215 -24.40 -15.06 -43.16
C LYS A 215 -22.94 -15.26 -43.60
N LYS A 216 -22.63 -16.50 -43.98
CA LYS A 216 -21.41 -16.93 -44.68
C LYS A 216 -21.45 -16.52 -46.15
N THR A 217 -20.44 -15.79 -46.59
CA THR A 217 -19.89 -15.80 -47.97
C THR A 217 -18.38 -15.68 -47.77
N GLY A 218 -17.58 -16.71 -48.04
CA GLY A 218 -17.05 -17.04 -49.37
C GLY A 218 -15.60 -16.54 -49.42
N ALA A 219 -14.64 -17.45 -49.19
CA ALA A 219 -13.20 -17.18 -49.36
C ALA A 219 -12.85 -17.01 -50.87
N PRO A 220 -11.67 -16.48 -51.22
CA PRO A 220 -10.52 -17.41 -51.32
C PRO A 220 -9.14 -16.86 -50.93
N ASN A 221 -8.29 -17.85 -50.59
CA ASN A 221 -6.83 -17.98 -50.73
C ASN A 221 -5.81 -17.17 -49.88
N LYS A 222 -5.33 -17.85 -48.82
CA LYS A 222 -3.97 -18.38 -48.62
C LYS A 222 -2.77 -17.58 -49.17
N MET A 223 -2.02 -16.94 -48.28
CA MET A 223 -0.57 -16.79 -48.43
C MET A 223 0.15 -17.00 -47.09
N GLN A 224 1.26 -17.70 -47.17
CA GLN A 224 1.96 -18.42 -46.10
C GLN A 224 2.81 -17.51 -45.23
N GLY A 225 3.14 -18.02 -44.04
CA GLY A 225 3.82 -17.28 -42.99
C GLY A 225 5.30 -17.01 -43.25
N LYS A 226 5.83 -16.08 -42.48
CA LYS A 226 7.25 -16.04 -42.12
C LYS A 226 7.37 -15.93 -40.61
N GLY A 227 7.68 -17.06 -40.00
CA GLY A 227 8.13 -17.15 -38.61
C GLY A 227 9.54 -16.58 -38.46
N ARG A 228 9.80 -16.01 -37.29
CA ARG A 228 11.11 -15.55 -36.82
C ARG A 228 12.10 -16.72 -36.76
N PRO A 229 13.34 -16.58 -37.27
CA PRO A 229 14.33 -17.64 -37.14
C PRO A 229 14.93 -17.67 -35.72
N ALA A 230 14.93 -18.85 -35.13
CA ALA A 230 15.69 -19.20 -33.93
C ALA A 230 17.19 -19.30 -34.28
N GLY A 231 18.04 -18.66 -33.48
CA GLY A 231 19.49 -18.78 -33.57
C GLY A 231 19.95 -20.18 -33.21
N LYS A 232 20.56 -20.88 -34.17
CA LYS A 232 21.34 -22.10 -33.95
C LYS A 232 22.80 -21.71 -33.79
N GLY A 233 23.41 -22.18 -32.70
CA GLY A 233 24.85 -22.19 -32.53
C GLY A 233 25.52 -23.11 -33.55
N GLN A 234 26.66 -22.67 -34.07
CA GLN A 234 27.60 -23.51 -34.81
C GLN A 234 28.87 -23.67 -33.96
N MET A 235 29.11 -24.93 -33.57
CA MET A 235 30.43 -25.44 -33.21
C MET A 235 31.06 -26.01 -34.48
N THR A 236 32.19 -25.45 -34.91
CA THR A 236 33.27 -26.06 -35.72
C THR A 236 34.46 -25.08 -35.61
N GLY A 237 35.71 -25.43 -35.41
CA GLY A 237 36.43 -26.69 -35.41
C GLY A 237 37.89 -26.42 -35.04
N LYS A 238 38.63 -27.52 -34.90
CA LYS A 238 40.03 -27.63 -34.48
C LYS A 238 41.01 -26.73 -35.26
N GLY A 239 41.99 -26.17 -34.57
CA GLY A 239 43.24 -25.64 -35.13
C GLY A 239 44.38 -25.82 -34.13
N LYS A 240 45.24 -26.82 -34.38
CA LYS A 240 46.56 -26.97 -33.75
C LYS A 240 47.52 -25.97 -34.41
N GLY A 241 48.47 -25.41 -33.67
CA GLY A 241 49.68 -24.85 -34.28
C GLY A 241 50.48 -23.87 -33.43
N LYS A 242 51.54 -24.41 -32.82
CA LYS A 242 52.77 -23.80 -32.28
C LYS A 242 52.65 -22.84 -31.08
#